data_AF-F4PLZ2-F1
#
_entry.id   AF-F4PLZ2-F1
#
_cell.length_a   1.000
_cell.length_b   1.000
_cell.length_c   1.000
_cell.angle_alpha   90.00
_cell.angle_beta   90.00
_cell.angle_gamma   90.00
#
_symmetry.space_group_name_H-M   'P 1'
#
loop_
_entity.id
_entity.type
_entity.pdbx_description
1 polymer ?
#
loop_
_entity_poly.entity_id
_entity_poly.type
_entity_poly.pdbx_seq_one_letter_code
_entity_poly.pdbx_strand_id
1 'polypeptide(L)'
;MILGRSSKRLLTTINLNNGNIINNQRLSNVAAVAGQRFITTSNNRHSSQSSSLPLSLFSNNRSNNNNSLITFSSPTLKPSSSSLFTNKRFYTTSEQKQDEKKQEEQQQQEEEETVKQDDIGKKRVARWLLFSAGLVGAMVVVGGITRLTESGLSMVEWKPIVGAVPPITQEQWEQEFEKYKQFPEYQKLNKGMTLEEFKQIFFWEYSHRLMGRMIGVAFFFPFVHYWRKGYIDRSLAKKLSAIFLLGGAQGALGWYMVKSGLDEKLIIGEVPRVSQYRLAAHLGSAFVIYSALLWIGLDLASPAKLTESARQRLSQYSHQLTALRRFTPITASLIFVTAMSGAFVAGLDAGLVHNTFPTMNNGQWIPDDLIDPKIQPKWLNMFEHDVMAQFDHRLLATTTYVSVLTLAALASRGRGGLTRRARLAFNSLAVMATVQVGLGIATLLTFVPVSLGASHQAGSLSLLSIAIWCVHEMKKLPK
;
A
#
# COMPACT_ATOMS: atom_id res chain seq x y z
N MET A 1 -24.90 12.53 -41.20
CA MET A 1 -25.31 11.14 -41.46
C MET A 1 -24.16 10.25 -41.00
N ILE A 2 -24.07 9.97 -39.69
CA ILE A 2 -22.99 9.17 -39.09
C ILE A 2 -23.67 8.15 -38.17
N LEU A 3 -23.49 6.88 -38.51
CA LEU A 3 -24.13 5.72 -37.89
C LEU A 3 -23.49 5.43 -36.54
N GLY A 4 -24.32 5.43 -35.49
CA GLY A 4 -23.97 4.87 -34.18
C GLY A 4 -23.81 3.36 -34.25
N ARG A 5 -22.71 2.84 -33.70
CA ARG A 5 -22.51 1.40 -33.48
C ARG A 5 -22.56 1.11 -31.99
N SER A 6 -23.72 0.61 -31.57
CA SER A 6 -23.94 -0.11 -30.31
C SER A 6 -23.27 -1.48 -30.41
N SER A 7 -22.21 -1.73 -29.64
CA SER A 7 -21.61 -3.06 -29.52
C SER A 7 -22.35 -3.85 -28.44
N LYS A 8 -23.24 -4.76 -28.84
CA LYS A 8 -23.87 -5.76 -27.95
C LYS A 8 -22.82 -6.80 -27.57
N ARG A 9 -22.56 -6.97 -26.27
CA ARG A 9 -21.80 -8.10 -25.72
C ARG A 9 -22.57 -9.41 -25.97
N LEU A 10 -21.98 -10.33 -26.72
CA LEU A 10 -22.46 -11.71 -26.85
C LEU A 10 -21.66 -12.60 -25.89
N LEU A 11 -22.34 -13.16 -24.90
CA LEU A 11 -21.85 -14.30 -24.13
C LEU A 11 -21.92 -15.54 -25.04
N THR A 12 -20.78 -15.99 -25.55
CA THR A 12 -20.71 -17.24 -26.33
C THR A 12 -20.12 -18.36 -25.49
N THR A 13 -20.95 -19.36 -25.21
CA THR A 13 -20.60 -20.66 -24.61
C THR A 13 -19.63 -21.42 -25.53
N ILE A 14 -18.48 -21.83 -24.99
CA ILE A 14 -17.48 -22.62 -25.73
C ILE A 14 -17.95 -24.08 -25.82
N ASN A 15 -18.09 -24.57 -27.04
CA ASN A 15 -18.22 -25.99 -27.35
C ASN A 15 -16.93 -26.43 -28.06
N LEU A 16 -16.19 -27.36 -27.45
CA LEU A 16 -14.93 -27.90 -27.97
C LEU A 16 -15.23 -29.10 -28.87
N ASN A 17 -14.82 -29.05 -30.14
CA ASN A 17 -14.50 -30.28 -30.88
C ASN A 17 -13.62 -30.02 -32.11
N ASN A 18 -12.60 -30.89 -32.23
CA ASN A 18 -11.76 -31.23 -33.40
C ASN A 18 -10.86 -30.11 -33.96
N GLY A 19 -9.59 -30.34 -34.32
CA GLY A 19 -8.81 -31.56 -34.56
C GLY A 19 -7.92 -31.34 -35.79
N ASN A 20 -6.59 -31.34 -35.59
CA ASN A 20 -5.48 -31.50 -36.54
C ASN A 20 -5.33 -30.58 -37.78
N ILE A 21 -4.11 -30.05 -37.99
CA ILE A 21 -3.09 -30.49 -39.00
C ILE A 21 -2.03 -29.37 -39.20
N ILE A 22 -0.81 -29.68 -38.75
CA ILE A 22 0.54 -29.47 -39.33
C ILE A 22 0.71 -28.49 -40.51
N ASN A 23 1.65 -27.52 -40.38
CA ASN A 23 2.77 -27.40 -41.33
C ASN A 23 3.96 -26.57 -40.83
N ASN A 24 5.14 -27.19 -40.98
CA ASN A 24 6.49 -26.65 -40.80
C ASN A 24 6.86 -25.75 -41.99
N GLN A 25 7.64 -24.68 -41.77
CA GLN A 25 8.80 -24.38 -42.62
C GLN A 25 9.83 -23.48 -41.92
N ARG A 26 11.09 -23.76 -42.26
CA ARG A 26 12.37 -23.32 -41.65
C ARG A 26 12.88 -22.00 -42.24
N LEU A 27 13.98 -21.54 -41.64
CA LEU A 27 15.18 -20.81 -42.16
C LEU A 27 15.24 -19.35 -41.66
N SER A 28 16.10 -18.95 -40.70
CA SER A 28 17.58 -18.98 -40.54
C SER A 28 18.32 -17.78 -41.16
N ASN A 29 19.17 -17.16 -40.33
CA ASN A 29 20.30 -16.25 -40.61
C ASN A 29 19.90 -14.77 -40.84
N VAL A 30 20.55 -13.75 -40.24
CA VAL A 30 21.99 -13.42 -40.28
C VAL A 30 22.42 -12.64 -39.02
N ALA A 31 23.69 -12.79 -38.65
CA ALA A 31 24.38 -12.20 -37.52
C ALA A 31 25.07 -10.86 -37.84
N ALA A 32 25.30 -10.08 -36.76
CA ALA A 32 26.47 -9.25 -36.44
C ALA A 32 26.87 -8.07 -37.36
N VAL A 33 27.06 -6.87 -36.76
CA VAL A 33 28.35 -6.14 -36.73
C VAL A 33 28.35 -5.16 -35.55
N ALA A 34 29.53 -5.00 -34.96
CA ALA A 34 29.88 -4.29 -33.74
C ALA A 34 30.57 -2.92 -33.99
N GLY A 35 30.82 -2.18 -32.90
CA GLY A 35 31.82 -1.10 -32.81
C GLY A 35 31.25 0.30 -33.06
N GLN A 36 31.63 1.37 -32.37
CA GLN A 36 32.85 1.66 -31.62
C GLN A 36 32.59 2.75 -30.58
N ARG A 37 33.39 2.69 -29.51
CA ARG A 37 33.59 3.74 -28.50
C ARG A 37 34.48 4.84 -29.08
N PHE A 38 34.26 6.08 -28.65
CA PHE A 38 35.28 7.13 -28.63
C PHE A 38 35.48 7.65 -27.20
N ILE A 39 36.76 7.75 -26.84
CA ILE A 39 37.34 8.39 -25.66
C ILE A 39 37.95 9.71 -26.16
N THR A 40 37.86 10.80 -25.36
CA THR A 40 38.93 11.79 -25.05
C THR A 40 38.35 12.97 -24.25
N THR A 41 38.80 13.18 -22.98
CA THR A 41 39.68 14.27 -22.45
C THR A 41 39.02 15.67 -22.39
N SER A 42 39.27 16.60 -21.46
CA SER A 42 39.97 16.70 -20.16
C SER A 42 39.72 18.13 -19.61
N ASN A 43 40.06 18.35 -18.33
CA ASN A 43 40.57 19.58 -17.70
C ASN A 43 39.69 20.84 -17.48
N ASN A 44 39.48 21.16 -16.18
CA ASN A 44 40.11 22.24 -15.37
C ASN A 44 39.10 22.79 -14.33
N ARG A 45 39.29 22.59 -13.02
CA ARG A 45 40.06 23.39 -12.02
C ARG A 45 39.47 24.77 -11.67
N HIS A 46 38.93 24.89 -10.45
CA HIS A 46 39.17 25.95 -9.43
C HIS A 46 38.43 25.54 -8.13
N SER A 47 39.09 25.11 -7.04
CA SER A 47 39.53 25.90 -5.87
C SER A 47 38.56 27.03 -5.46
N SER A 48 37.97 27.07 -4.27
CA SER A 48 38.68 27.23 -2.99
C SER A 48 37.72 27.26 -1.78
N GLN A 49 38.23 26.74 -0.65
CA GLN A 49 38.17 27.25 0.75
C GLN A 49 36.79 27.58 1.39
N SER A 50 36.32 26.82 2.38
CA SER A 50 36.72 26.79 3.81
C SER A 50 36.40 28.06 4.60
N SER A 51 35.48 27.96 5.56
CA SER A 51 35.67 28.53 6.90
C SER A 51 34.73 27.84 7.89
N SER A 52 35.27 27.67 9.09
CA SER A 52 34.82 26.81 10.16
C SER A 52 34.79 27.63 11.45
N LEU A 53 33.79 27.35 12.31
CA LEU A 53 33.79 27.54 13.78
C LEU A 53 33.56 28.97 14.33
N PRO A 54 33.31 29.17 15.66
CA PRO A 54 32.29 28.55 16.53
C PRO A 54 31.70 29.50 17.64
N LEU A 55 30.85 28.93 18.52
CA LEU A 55 30.70 29.20 19.98
C LEU A 55 30.00 30.48 20.51
N SER A 56 28.91 30.26 21.28
CA SER A 56 28.69 30.65 22.71
C SER A 56 27.20 30.51 23.05
N LEU A 57 26.78 29.60 23.94
CA LEU A 57 26.69 29.72 25.40
C LEU A 57 26.01 31.01 25.89
N PHE A 58 24.71 30.90 26.20
CA PHE A 58 24.06 31.71 27.23
C PHE A 58 23.19 30.83 28.12
N SER A 59 23.70 30.62 29.33
CA SER A 59 22.94 30.26 30.53
C SER A 59 22.13 31.50 30.94
N ASN A 60 20.85 31.32 31.26
CA ASN A 60 20.09 32.34 31.98
C ASN A 60 19.31 31.67 33.11
N ASN A 61 19.88 31.84 34.29
CA ASN A 61 19.32 31.49 35.58
C ASN A 61 18.41 32.66 36.01
N ARG A 62 17.13 32.42 36.31
CA ARG A 62 16.25 33.45 36.88
C ARG A 62 15.50 32.92 38.09
N SER A 63 15.94 33.43 39.24
CA SER A 63 15.30 33.37 40.56
C SER A 63 14.13 34.35 40.65
N ASN A 64 13.05 33.95 41.35
CA ASN A 64 12.37 34.71 42.42
C ASN A 64 11.19 33.86 42.95
N ASN A 65 11.19 33.50 44.25
CA ASN A 65 10.49 34.16 45.38
C ASN A 65 8.95 34.24 45.17
N ASN A 66 8.05 33.98 46.12
CA ASN A 66 8.03 33.63 47.54
C ASN A 66 6.57 33.18 47.81
N ASN A 67 6.35 32.27 48.77
CA ASN A 67 5.41 32.55 49.87
C ASN A 67 5.47 31.46 50.96
N SER A 68 5.62 31.99 52.16
CA SER A 68 5.75 31.39 53.47
C SER A 68 4.49 30.71 54.00
N LEU A 69 4.66 29.70 54.84
CA LEU A 69 4.06 29.70 56.18
C LEU A 69 4.89 28.81 57.12
N ILE A 70 5.41 29.46 58.15
CA ILE A 70 6.19 28.90 59.26
C ILE A 70 5.22 28.74 60.43
N THR A 71 5.25 27.59 61.10
CA THR A 71 4.82 27.47 62.50
C THR A 71 5.97 26.89 63.32
N PHE A 72 6.46 27.73 64.24
CA PHE A 72 7.43 27.43 65.27
C PHE A 72 6.78 26.68 66.44
N SER A 73 7.52 25.76 67.06
CA SER A 73 7.35 25.40 68.46
C SER A 73 8.72 25.04 69.04
N SER A 74 9.08 25.74 70.12
CA SER A 74 10.37 25.73 70.83
C SER A 74 10.56 24.52 71.77
N PRO A 75 11.79 24.28 72.27
CA PRO A 75 12.23 22.99 72.77
C PRO A 75 12.00 22.82 74.28
N THR A 76 11.76 21.58 74.73
CA THR A 76 11.82 21.19 76.15
C THR A 76 12.92 20.16 76.36
N LEU A 77 13.79 20.46 77.33
CA LEU A 77 14.90 19.62 77.78
C LEU A 77 14.40 18.41 78.59
N LYS A 78 15.18 17.34 78.48
CA LYS A 78 15.04 15.98 79.06
C LYS A 78 14.71 15.95 80.56
N PRO A 79 14.25 14.78 81.03
CA PRO A 79 15.08 14.06 81.99
C PRO A 79 15.49 12.67 81.48
N SER A 80 16.66 12.26 81.95
CA SER A 80 17.28 10.96 81.75
C SER A 80 16.46 9.82 82.36
N SER A 81 16.28 8.74 81.62
CA SER A 81 16.07 7.41 82.21
C SER A 81 16.54 6.33 81.24
N SER A 82 17.59 5.63 81.69
CA SER A 82 17.82 4.18 81.52
C SER A 82 17.54 3.55 80.15
N SER A 83 18.66 3.22 79.50
CA SER A 83 18.91 1.98 78.74
C SER A 83 17.72 1.00 78.61
N LEU A 84 17.12 0.99 77.42
CA LEU A 84 16.49 -0.20 76.88
C LEU A 84 17.20 -0.54 75.57
N PHE A 85 17.85 -1.71 75.58
CA PHE A 85 18.53 -2.33 74.46
C PHE A 85 17.64 -2.32 73.22
N THR A 86 17.91 -1.43 72.28
CA THR A 86 17.50 -1.64 70.90
C THR A 86 18.46 -2.66 70.33
N ASN A 87 17.95 -3.86 70.11
CA ASN A 87 18.65 -4.95 69.44
C ASN A 87 18.92 -4.51 67.99
N LYS A 88 19.98 -3.73 67.77
CA LYS A 88 20.55 -3.54 66.44
C LYS A 88 21.09 -4.90 66.03
N ARG A 89 20.25 -5.68 65.34
CA ARG A 89 20.67 -6.85 64.59
C ARG A 89 21.70 -6.34 63.59
N PHE A 90 22.98 -6.48 63.93
CA PHE A 90 24.07 -6.32 62.97
C PHE A 90 23.89 -7.46 61.97
N TYR A 91 23.22 -7.17 60.86
CA TYR A 91 23.25 -8.05 59.71
C TYR A 91 24.72 -8.27 59.37
N THR A 92 25.13 -9.53 59.33
CA THR A 92 26.48 -9.86 58.89
C THR A 92 26.61 -9.42 57.42
N THR A 93 27.78 -8.97 56.99
CA THR A 93 28.01 -8.54 55.59
C THR A 93 27.62 -9.62 54.56
N SER A 94 27.53 -10.89 54.97
CA SER A 94 27.02 -12.01 54.18
C SER A 94 25.49 -12.04 54.02
N GLU A 95 24.72 -11.67 55.06
CA GLU A 95 23.25 -11.61 54.98
C GLU A 95 22.79 -10.44 54.09
N GLN A 96 23.42 -9.26 54.21
CA GLN A 96 23.14 -8.13 53.32
C GLN A 96 23.44 -8.46 51.85
N LYS A 97 24.57 -9.12 51.56
CA LYS A 97 24.92 -9.55 50.20
C LYS A 97 23.97 -10.61 49.64
N GLN A 98 23.41 -11.47 50.49
CA GLN A 98 22.41 -12.46 50.07
C GLN A 98 21.05 -11.81 49.76
N ASP A 99 20.65 -10.81 50.55
CA ASP A 99 19.42 -10.06 50.33
C ASP A 99 19.50 -9.16 49.08
N GLU A 100 20.64 -8.48 48.85
CA GLU A 100 20.91 -7.71 47.63
C GLU A 100 20.85 -8.61 46.38
N LYS A 101 21.50 -9.78 46.42
CA LYS A 101 21.48 -10.73 45.31
C LYS A 101 20.08 -11.27 45.02
N LYS A 102 19.27 -11.53 46.05
CA LYS A 102 17.86 -11.94 45.88
C LYS A 102 17.01 -10.83 45.26
N GLN A 103 17.25 -9.57 45.65
CA GLN A 103 16.54 -8.43 45.06
C GLN A 103 16.94 -8.22 43.59
N GLU A 104 18.23 -8.38 43.25
CA GLU A 104 18.71 -8.35 41.86
C GLU A 104 18.10 -9.48 41.01
N GLU A 105 18.04 -10.71 41.54
CA GLU A 105 17.42 -11.85 40.85
C GLU A 105 15.90 -11.65 40.64
N GLN A 106 15.19 -11.07 41.62
CA GLN A 106 13.77 -10.73 41.49
C GLN A 106 13.52 -9.61 40.48
N GLN A 107 14.33 -8.54 40.50
CA GLN A 107 14.24 -7.47 39.52
C GLN A 107 14.51 -7.98 38.10
N GLN A 108 15.49 -8.87 37.93
CA GLN A 108 15.77 -9.49 36.64
C GLN A 108 14.62 -10.38 36.15
N GLN A 109 13.98 -11.13 37.05
CA GLN A 109 12.80 -11.93 36.70
C GLN A 109 11.59 -11.07 36.32
N GLU A 110 11.32 -9.99 37.06
CA GLU A 110 10.25 -9.04 36.72
C GLU A 110 10.53 -8.31 35.39
N GLU A 111 11.78 -7.93 35.15
CA GLU A 111 12.22 -7.33 33.87
C GLU A 111 12.08 -8.34 32.72
N GLU A 112 12.44 -9.60 32.93
CA GLU A 112 12.30 -10.65 31.91
C GLU A 112 10.81 -10.95 31.60
N GLU A 113 9.96 -11.01 32.62
CA GLU A 113 8.51 -11.21 32.44
C GLU A 113 7.85 -10.03 31.74
N THR A 114 8.19 -8.80 32.11
CA THR A 114 7.68 -7.58 31.46
C THR A 114 8.12 -7.51 30.00
N VAL A 115 9.39 -7.78 29.69
CA VAL A 115 9.90 -7.85 28.31
C VAL A 115 9.17 -8.93 27.50
N LYS A 116 8.93 -10.10 28.08
CA LYS A 116 8.21 -11.20 27.43
C LYS A 116 6.75 -10.85 27.15
N GLN A 117 6.08 -10.19 28.10
CA GLN A 117 4.70 -9.74 27.94
C GLN A 117 4.57 -8.64 26.86
N ASP A 118 5.52 -7.71 26.82
CA ASP A 118 5.60 -6.67 25.79
C ASP A 118 5.81 -7.25 24.38
N ASP A 119 6.65 -8.28 24.25
CA ASP A 119 6.88 -8.98 22.98
C ASP A 119 5.62 -9.72 22.50
N ILE A 120 4.87 -10.34 23.42
CA ILE A 120 3.57 -10.96 23.12
C ILE A 120 2.56 -9.90 22.65
N GLY A 121 2.48 -8.76 23.36
CA GLY A 121 1.61 -7.64 22.99
C GLY A 121 1.89 -7.12 21.57
N LYS A 122 3.17 -6.85 21.27
CA LYS A 122 3.61 -6.39 19.94
C LYS A 122 3.26 -7.37 18.83
N LYS A 123 3.47 -8.67 19.04
CA LYS A 123 3.10 -9.72 18.07
C LYS A 123 1.60 -9.79 17.81
N ARG A 124 0.76 -9.60 18.84
CA ARG A 124 -0.71 -9.55 18.68
C ARG A 124 -1.15 -8.35 17.86
N VAL A 125 -0.61 -7.16 18.19
CA VAL A 125 -0.87 -5.93 17.43
C VAL A 125 -0.40 -6.09 15.98
N ALA A 126 0.79 -6.67 15.76
CA ALA A 126 1.31 -6.93 14.42
C ALA A 126 0.36 -7.80 13.58
N ARG A 127 -0.10 -8.94 14.12
CA ARG A 127 -1.05 -9.83 13.42
C ARG A 127 -2.36 -9.13 13.09
N TRP A 128 -2.88 -8.33 14.03
CA TRP A 128 -4.09 -7.54 13.79
C TRP A 128 -3.89 -6.52 12.66
N LEU A 129 -2.78 -5.78 12.65
CA LEU A 129 -2.50 -4.81 11.58
C LEU A 129 -2.31 -5.48 10.22
N LEU A 130 -1.62 -6.63 10.17
CA LEU A 130 -1.47 -7.42 8.95
C LEU A 130 -2.81 -7.99 8.47
N PHE A 131 -3.68 -8.41 9.40
CA PHE A 131 -5.05 -8.81 9.09
C PHE A 131 -5.87 -7.64 8.53
N SER A 132 -5.81 -6.46 9.15
CA SER A 132 -6.45 -5.25 8.64
C SER A 132 -5.93 -4.85 7.26
N ALA A 133 -4.62 -4.97 7.01
CA ALA A 133 -4.05 -4.78 5.68
C ALA A 133 -4.64 -5.79 4.68
N GLY A 134 -4.75 -7.06 5.06
CA GLY A 134 -5.41 -8.10 4.26
C GLY A 134 -6.87 -7.75 3.91
N LEU A 135 -7.64 -7.24 4.88
CA LEU A 135 -9.00 -6.77 4.62
C LEU A 135 -9.03 -5.59 3.64
N VAL A 136 -8.16 -4.59 3.81
CA VAL A 136 -8.05 -3.47 2.85
C VAL A 136 -7.64 -3.98 1.45
N GLY A 137 -6.76 -4.98 1.38
CA GLY A 137 -6.37 -5.58 0.10
C GLY A 137 -7.53 -6.31 -0.58
N ALA A 138 -8.34 -7.05 0.17
CA ALA A 138 -9.55 -7.66 -0.37
C ALA A 138 -10.58 -6.60 -0.80
N MET A 139 -10.70 -5.48 -0.06
CA MET A 139 -11.57 -4.35 -0.42
C MET A 139 -11.16 -3.74 -1.75
N VAL A 140 -9.85 -3.57 -1.98
CA VAL A 140 -9.31 -3.13 -3.27
C VAL A 140 -9.78 -4.05 -4.39
N VAL A 141 -9.70 -5.38 -4.23
CA VAL A 141 -10.13 -6.33 -5.27
C VAL A 141 -11.63 -6.24 -5.55
N VAL A 142 -12.46 -6.21 -4.50
CA VAL A 142 -13.93 -6.06 -4.62
C VAL A 142 -14.29 -4.72 -5.29
N GLY A 143 -13.59 -3.64 -4.94
CA GLY A 143 -13.74 -2.34 -5.61
C GLY A 143 -13.34 -2.37 -7.08
N GLY A 144 -12.27 -3.10 -7.42
CA GLY A 144 -11.87 -3.35 -8.81
C GLY A 144 -12.95 -4.08 -9.60
N ILE A 145 -13.53 -5.14 -9.03
CA ILE A 145 -14.66 -5.87 -9.65
C ILE A 145 -15.85 -4.92 -9.83
N THR A 146 -16.20 -4.14 -8.81
CA THR A 146 -17.30 -3.15 -8.87
C THR A 146 -17.10 -2.15 -10.01
N ARG A 147 -15.86 -1.73 -10.28
CA ARG A 147 -15.55 -0.85 -11.42
C ARG A 147 -15.64 -1.57 -12.77
N LEU A 148 -15.07 -2.77 -12.87
CA LEU A 148 -15.02 -3.56 -14.11
C LEU A 148 -16.40 -4.08 -14.55
N THR A 149 -17.32 -4.21 -13.59
CA THR A 149 -18.73 -4.57 -13.82
C THR A 149 -19.63 -3.33 -13.91
N GLU A 150 -19.06 -2.12 -13.95
CA GLU A 150 -19.81 -0.84 -14.03
C GLU A 150 -20.89 -0.72 -12.94
N SER A 151 -20.64 -1.31 -11.78
CA SER A 151 -21.60 -1.41 -10.69
C SER A 151 -21.56 -0.20 -9.75
N GLY A 152 -20.55 0.67 -9.87
CA GLY A 152 -20.27 1.72 -8.88
C GLY A 152 -21.30 2.84 -8.74
N LEU A 153 -22.36 2.85 -9.57
CA LEU A 153 -23.42 3.86 -9.59
C LEU A 153 -24.83 3.25 -9.40
N SER A 154 -24.92 1.98 -9.00
CA SER A 154 -26.17 1.25 -8.79
C SER A 154 -26.92 1.64 -7.51
N MET A 155 -26.22 2.10 -6.45
CA MET A 155 -26.82 2.60 -5.21
C MET A 155 -26.67 4.11 -5.07
N VAL A 156 -27.81 4.76 -5.14
CA VAL A 156 -27.93 6.21 -5.15
C VAL A 156 -27.83 6.82 -3.75
N GLU A 157 -28.41 6.13 -2.77
CA GLU A 157 -28.55 6.67 -1.42
C GLU A 157 -27.33 6.31 -0.56
N TRP A 158 -26.65 7.34 -0.05
CA TRP A 158 -25.61 7.13 0.95
C TRP A 158 -26.23 7.09 2.35
N LYS A 159 -26.47 5.87 2.84
CA LYS A 159 -26.89 5.60 4.23
C LYS A 159 -25.75 4.96 5.02
N PRO A 160 -24.93 5.72 5.77
CA PRO A 160 -23.72 5.20 6.41
C PRO A 160 -24.00 4.15 7.48
N ILE A 161 -25.12 4.30 8.21
CA ILE A 161 -25.49 3.47 9.35
C ILE A 161 -26.65 2.52 8.99
N VAL A 162 -27.73 3.04 8.40
CA VAL A 162 -28.97 2.28 8.15
C VAL A 162 -28.91 1.41 6.89
N GLY A 163 -28.02 1.72 5.93
CA GLY A 163 -27.91 0.98 4.66
C GLY A 163 -27.11 -0.31 4.75
N ALA A 164 -27.05 -0.95 5.93
CA ALA A 164 -26.31 -2.20 6.16
C ALA A 164 -27.12 -3.45 5.80
N VAL A 165 -28.43 -3.32 5.61
CA VAL A 165 -29.32 -4.40 5.18
C VAL A 165 -29.72 -4.11 3.72
N PRO A 166 -29.50 -5.04 2.77
CA PRO A 166 -29.93 -4.88 1.39
C PRO A 166 -31.44 -5.11 1.27
N PRO A 167 -32.08 -4.78 0.13
CA PRO A 167 -33.46 -5.18 -0.13
C PRO A 167 -33.64 -6.70 0.03
N ILE A 168 -34.64 -7.12 0.78
CA ILE A 168 -34.92 -8.53 1.08
C ILE A 168 -36.19 -9.00 0.38
N THR A 169 -37.19 -8.13 0.29
CA THR A 169 -38.47 -8.44 -0.36
C THR A 169 -38.47 -8.02 -1.83
N GLN A 170 -39.32 -8.65 -2.63
CA GLN A 170 -39.48 -8.32 -4.04
C GLN A 170 -39.90 -6.86 -4.25
N GLU A 171 -40.82 -6.35 -3.41
CA GLU A 171 -41.27 -4.96 -3.46
C GLU A 171 -40.12 -3.97 -3.20
N GLN A 172 -39.26 -4.24 -2.21
CA GLN A 172 -38.08 -3.40 -1.95
C GLN A 172 -37.10 -3.40 -3.12
N TRP A 173 -36.92 -4.53 -3.79
CA TRP A 173 -36.08 -4.64 -4.98
C TRP A 173 -36.63 -3.81 -6.14
N GLU A 174 -37.94 -3.86 -6.36
CA GLU A 174 -38.61 -3.07 -7.40
C GLU A 174 -38.52 -1.57 -7.11
N GLN A 175 -38.66 -1.16 -5.85
CA GLN A 175 -38.50 0.25 -5.43
C GLN A 175 -37.08 0.77 -5.69
N GLU A 176 -36.04 0.02 -5.31
CA GLU A 176 -34.65 0.43 -5.59
C GLU A 176 -34.34 0.42 -7.09
N PHE A 177 -34.88 -0.54 -7.84
CA PHE A 177 -34.70 -0.57 -9.28
C PHE A 177 -35.40 0.62 -9.97
N GLU A 178 -36.59 1.00 -9.51
CA GLU A 178 -37.30 2.16 -10.05
C GLU A 178 -36.53 3.47 -9.79
N LYS A 179 -35.87 3.60 -8.63
CA LYS A 179 -34.93 4.71 -8.40
C LYS A 179 -33.78 4.66 -9.41
N TYR A 180 -33.16 3.50 -9.60
CA TYR A 180 -32.04 3.34 -10.55
C TYR A 180 -32.41 3.78 -11.98
N LYS A 181 -33.64 3.49 -12.44
CA LYS A 181 -34.12 3.90 -13.78
C LYS A 181 -34.14 5.40 -14.00
N GLN A 182 -34.19 6.20 -12.92
CA GLN A 182 -34.18 7.66 -13.01
C GLN A 182 -32.79 8.23 -13.33
N PHE A 183 -31.72 7.42 -13.23
CA PHE A 183 -30.35 7.90 -13.39
C PHE A 183 -29.84 7.84 -14.84
N PRO A 184 -28.89 8.73 -15.20
CA PRO A 184 -28.31 8.76 -16.54
C PRO A 184 -27.68 7.45 -16.98
N GLU A 185 -27.10 6.67 -16.05
CA GLU A 185 -26.49 5.37 -16.35
C GLU A 185 -27.52 4.37 -16.89
N TYR A 186 -28.69 4.26 -16.26
CA TYR A 186 -29.77 3.44 -16.79
C TYR A 186 -30.27 3.96 -18.14
N GLN A 187 -30.48 5.27 -18.26
CA GLN A 187 -31.06 5.86 -19.46
C GLN A 187 -30.15 5.75 -20.69
N LYS A 188 -28.83 5.85 -20.50
CA LYS A 188 -27.82 5.90 -21.57
C LYS A 188 -27.15 4.56 -21.85
N LEU A 189 -26.83 3.77 -20.81
CA LEU A 189 -26.05 2.54 -20.94
C LEU A 189 -26.90 1.29 -20.72
N ASN A 190 -27.74 1.29 -19.68
CA ASN A 190 -28.44 0.09 -19.22
C ASN A 190 -29.94 0.07 -19.57
N LYS A 191 -30.33 0.76 -20.64
CA LYS A 191 -31.74 0.91 -21.02
C LYS A 191 -32.34 -0.44 -21.40
N GLY A 192 -33.40 -0.85 -20.72
CA GLY A 192 -34.04 -2.15 -20.91
C GLY A 192 -33.45 -3.28 -20.08
N MET A 193 -32.50 -2.98 -19.18
CA MET A 193 -32.00 -3.92 -18.18
C MET A 193 -33.16 -4.49 -17.33
N THR A 194 -33.05 -5.76 -16.99
CA THR A 194 -33.99 -6.50 -16.13
C THR A 194 -33.67 -6.29 -14.65
N LEU A 195 -34.63 -6.62 -13.77
CA LEU A 195 -34.40 -6.57 -12.33
C LEU A 195 -33.27 -7.53 -11.89
N GLU A 196 -33.12 -8.68 -12.55
CA GLU A 196 -32.09 -9.66 -12.20
C GLU A 196 -30.69 -9.15 -12.54
N GLU A 197 -30.52 -8.49 -13.70
CA GLU A 197 -29.27 -7.82 -14.05
C GLU A 197 -28.96 -6.67 -13.10
N PHE A 198 -29.97 -5.89 -12.67
CA PHE A 198 -29.80 -4.86 -11.65
C PHE A 198 -29.30 -5.42 -10.31
N LYS A 199 -29.83 -6.56 -9.85
CA LYS A 199 -29.37 -7.23 -8.63
C LYS A 199 -27.88 -7.58 -8.68
N GLN A 200 -27.36 -7.95 -9.84
CA GLN A 200 -25.94 -8.29 -10.01
C GLN A 200 -25.04 -7.07 -9.81
N ILE A 201 -25.39 -5.92 -10.41
CA ILE A 201 -24.60 -4.70 -10.23
C ILE A 201 -24.76 -4.14 -8.80
N PHE A 202 -25.98 -4.19 -8.26
CA PHE A 202 -26.25 -3.80 -6.87
C PHE A 202 -25.40 -4.62 -5.88
N PHE A 203 -25.29 -5.94 -6.09
CA PHE A 203 -24.56 -6.83 -5.20
C PHE A 203 -23.08 -6.43 -5.04
N TRP A 204 -22.38 -6.10 -6.12
CA TRP A 204 -20.96 -5.75 -6.06
C TRP A 204 -20.75 -4.44 -5.32
N GLU A 205 -21.56 -3.43 -5.64
CA GLU A 205 -21.46 -2.15 -4.97
C GLU A 205 -21.85 -2.26 -3.48
N TYR A 206 -22.90 -3.02 -3.17
CA TYR A 206 -23.34 -3.28 -1.79
C TYR A 206 -22.24 -3.97 -0.99
N SER A 207 -21.64 -5.01 -1.55
CA SER A 207 -20.56 -5.77 -0.93
C SER A 207 -19.35 -4.88 -0.66
N HIS A 208 -18.96 -4.04 -1.63
CA HIS A 208 -17.89 -3.07 -1.46
C HIS A 208 -18.18 -2.08 -0.32
N ARG A 209 -19.38 -1.47 -0.29
CA ARG A 209 -19.76 -0.52 0.76
C ARG A 209 -19.86 -1.16 2.14
N LEU A 210 -20.45 -2.34 2.25
CA LEU A 210 -20.57 -3.09 3.50
C LEU A 210 -19.18 -3.43 4.05
N MET A 211 -18.28 -3.91 3.18
CA MET A 211 -16.93 -4.27 3.55
C MET A 211 -16.14 -3.07 4.09
N GLY A 212 -16.29 -1.88 3.49
CA GLY A 212 -15.70 -0.65 4.03
C GLY A 212 -16.14 -0.34 5.46
N ARG A 213 -17.42 -0.52 5.78
CA ARG A 213 -17.94 -0.36 7.16
C ARG A 213 -17.35 -1.40 8.11
N MET A 214 -17.33 -2.66 7.68
CA MET A 214 -16.78 -3.77 8.48
C MET A 214 -15.28 -3.60 8.77
N ILE A 215 -14.50 -3.05 7.84
CA ILE A 215 -13.10 -2.71 8.05
C ILE A 215 -12.95 -1.64 9.14
N GLY A 216 -13.78 -0.59 9.10
CA GLY A 216 -13.80 0.44 10.13
C GLY A 216 -14.03 -0.14 11.53
N VAL A 217 -15.01 -1.03 11.68
CA VAL A 217 -15.31 -1.75 12.92
C VAL A 217 -14.15 -2.67 13.34
N ALA A 218 -13.66 -3.49 12.42
CA ALA A 218 -12.57 -4.45 12.65
C ALA A 218 -11.23 -3.77 12.97
N PHE A 219 -11.06 -2.49 12.63
CA PHE A 219 -9.92 -1.69 13.04
C PHE A 219 -10.18 -1.00 14.39
N PHE A 220 -11.30 -0.30 14.54
CA PHE A 220 -11.56 0.55 15.71
C PHE A 220 -11.58 -0.22 17.03
N PHE A 221 -12.30 -1.35 17.11
CA PHE A 221 -12.44 -2.07 18.38
C PHE A 221 -11.12 -2.70 18.86
N PRO A 222 -10.35 -3.41 18.03
CA PRO A 222 -9.04 -3.89 18.46
C PRO A 222 -8.06 -2.76 18.77
N PHE A 223 -8.11 -1.64 18.04
CA PHE A 223 -7.31 -0.45 18.35
C PHE A 223 -7.54 0.03 19.78
N VAL A 224 -8.81 0.28 20.16
CA VAL A 224 -9.17 0.72 21.51
C VAL A 224 -8.80 -0.33 22.56
N HIS A 225 -9.03 -1.61 22.26
CA HIS A 225 -8.70 -2.72 23.15
C HIS A 225 -7.18 -2.78 23.44
N TYR A 226 -6.34 -2.81 22.41
CA TYR A 226 -4.90 -2.92 22.56
C TYR A 226 -4.26 -1.66 23.15
N TRP A 227 -4.85 -0.49 22.89
CA TRP A 227 -4.41 0.75 23.53
C TRP A 227 -4.72 0.74 25.03
N ARG A 228 -5.92 0.32 25.45
CA ARG A 228 -6.27 0.15 26.87
C ARG A 228 -5.43 -0.92 27.58
N LYS A 229 -5.03 -1.97 26.87
CA LYS A 229 -4.15 -3.02 27.39
C LYS A 229 -2.66 -2.61 27.50
N GLY A 230 -2.30 -1.41 27.04
CA GLY A 230 -0.92 -0.92 27.07
C GLY A 230 -0.01 -1.52 25.99
N TYR A 231 -0.53 -2.34 25.07
CA TYR A 231 0.27 -2.93 23.99
C TYR A 231 0.63 -1.93 22.88
N ILE A 232 0.00 -0.75 22.89
CA ILE A 232 0.20 0.33 21.93
C ILE A 232 0.70 1.56 22.71
N ASP A 233 1.93 1.99 22.43
CA ASP A 233 2.48 3.22 22.99
C ASP A 233 1.82 4.48 22.36
N ARG A 234 2.06 5.66 22.95
CA ARG A 234 1.46 6.93 22.48
C ARG A 234 1.88 7.31 21.05
N SER A 235 3.08 6.94 20.61
CA SER A 235 3.58 7.24 19.26
C SER A 235 2.88 6.38 18.22
N LEU A 236 2.76 5.08 18.49
CA LEU A 236 2.02 4.14 17.67
C LEU A 236 0.53 4.49 17.64
N ALA A 237 -0.06 4.87 18.78
CA ALA A 237 -1.46 5.29 18.85
C ALA A 237 -1.75 6.49 17.93
N LYS A 238 -0.86 7.49 17.86
CA LYS A 238 -0.99 8.63 16.93
C LYS A 238 -0.96 8.18 15.47
N LYS A 239 -0.02 7.30 15.10
CA LYS A 239 0.08 6.76 13.73
C LYS A 239 -1.17 5.97 13.34
N LEU A 240 -1.66 5.10 14.22
CA LEU A 240 -2.86 4.29 13.98
C LEU A 240 -4.13 5.15 13.93
N SER A 241 -4.21 6.21 14.74
CA SER A 241 -5.30 7.18 14.69
C SER A 241 -5.29 7.94 13.36
N ALA A 242 -4.12 8.35 12.86
CA ALA A 242 -4.00 8.99 11.55
C ALA A 242 -4.44 8.03 10.42
N ILE A 243 -4.04 6.75 10.48
CA ILE A 243 -4.48 5.75 9.50
C ILE A 243 -6.01 5.54 9.57
N PHE A 244 -6.60 5.50 10.77
CA PHE A 244 -8.05 5.38 10.94
C PHE A 244 -8.79 6.58 10.35
N LEU A 245 -8.31 7.81 10.60
CA LEU A 245 -8.87 9.02 10.01
C LEU A 245 -8.73 9.04 8.49
N LEU A 246 -7.59 8.58 7.95
CA LEU A 246 -7.41 8.40 6.51
C LEU A 246 -8.40 7.38 5.95
N GLY A 247 -8.69 6.29 6.66
CA GLY A 247 -9.74 5.33 6.30
C GLY A 247 -11.14 5.96 6.24
N GLY A 248 -11.49 6.80 7.21
CA GLY A 248 -12.73 7.59 7.18
C GLY A 248 -12.78 8.56 6.00
N ALA A 249 -11.68 9.28 5.74
CA ALA A 249 -11.53 10.17 4.60
C ALA A 249 -11.60 9.40 3.25
N GLN A 250 -11.10 8.17 3.21
CA GLN A 250 -11.19 7.29 2.05
C GLN A 250 -12.65 6.93 1.73
N GLY A 251 -13.46 6.63 2.75
CA GLY A 251 -14.90 6.44 2.61
C GLY A 251 -15.62 7.70 2.10
N ALA A 252 -15.25 8.88 2.60
CA ALA A 252 -15.77 10.16 2.12
C ALA A 252 -15.37 10.44 0.66
N LEU A 253 -14.13 10.12 0.28
CA LEU A 253 -13.64 10.21 -1.10
C LEU A 253 -14.41 9.25 -2.02
N GLY A 254 -14.73 8.04 -1.55
CA GLY A 254 -15.56 7.08 -2.29
C GLY A 254 -16.99 7.58 -2.50
N TRP A 255 -17.59 8.18 -1.48
CA TRP A 255 -18.89 8.84 -1.62
C TRP A 255 -18.85 9.98 -2.65
N TYR A 256 -17.83 10.85 -2.58
CA TYR A 256 -17.65 11.94 -3.53
C TYR A 256 -17.48 11.42 -4.97
N MET A 257 -16.73 10.33 -5.12
CA MET A 257 -16.53 9.61 -6.37
C MET A 257 -17.86 9.15 -6.97
N VAL A 258 -18.72 8.48 -6.21
CA VAL A 258 -20.03 8.00 -6.67
C VAL A 258 -20.99 9.15 -6.95
N LYS A 259 -21.15 10.10 -6.00
CA LYS A 259 -22.05 11.25 -6.15
C LYS A 259 -21.78 11.99 -7.46
N SER A 260 -20.50 12.12 -7.81
CA SER A 260 -20.12 12.83 -9.02
C SER A 260 -20.42 12.12 -10.33
N GLY A 261 -20.64 10.80 -10.31
CA GLY A 261 -21.10 10.04 -11.48
C GLY A 261 -22.63 10.06 -11.65
N LEU A 262 -23.37 10.50 -10.63
CA LEU A 262 -24.84 10.54 -10.64
C LEU A 262 -25.42 11.90 -11.06
N ASP A 263 -24.65 12.98 -10.94
CA ASP A 263 -25.09 14.34 -11.24
C ASP A 263 -24.77 14.71 -12.69
N GLU A 264 -25.79 14.94 -13.51
CA GLU A 264 -25.65 15.31 -14.93
C GLU A 264 -24.74 16.53 -15.16
N LYS A 265 -24.72 17.48 -14.23
CA LYS A 265 -23.86 18.67 -14.31
C LYS A 265 -22.38 18.35 -14.06
N LEU A 266 -22.11 17.21 -13.43
CA LEU A 266 -20.76 16.75 -13.08
C LEU A 266 -20.26 15.63 -14.01
N ILE A 267 -21.10 15.12 -14.91
CA ILE A 267 -20.69 14.19 -15.97
C ILE A 267 -19.84 14.95 -16.99
N ILE A 268 -18.56 14.63 -17.06
CA ILE A 268 -17.64 15.16 -18.08
C ILE A 268 -17.74 14.25 -19.31
N GLY A 269 -18.51 14.68 -20.32
CA GLY A 269 -18.68 13.98 -21.60
C GLY A 269 -20.05 13.32 -21.79
N GLU A 270 -20.19 12.49 -22.80
CA GLU A 270 -21.48 11.90 -23.18
C GLU A 270 -21.87 10.70 -22.29
N VAL A 271 -20.88 10.01 -21.72
CA VAL A 271 -21.04 8.76 -20.94
C VAL A 271 -21.00 9.05 -19.43
N PRO A 272 -22.04 8.66 -18.65
CA PRO A 272 -22.07 8.81 -17.20
C PRO A 272 -21.01 7.88 -16.58
N ARG A 273 -19.88 8.44 -16.16
CA ARG A 273 -18.81 7.69 -15.51
C ARG A 273 -18.11 8.50 -14.43
N VAL A 274 -17.50 7.78 -13.51
CA VAL A 274 -16.63 8.35 -12.48
C VAL A 274 -15.36 8.90 -13.13
N SER A 275 -14.98 10.13 -12.79
CA SER A 275 -13.71 10.73 -13.23
C SER A 275 -12.51 9.84 -12.85
N GLN A 276 -11.62 9.60 -13.83
CA GLN A 276 -10.38 8.86 -13.66
C GLN A 276 -9.48 9.45 -12.57
N TYR A 277 -9.52 10.76 -12.35
CA TYR A 277 -8.80 11.41 -11.26
C TYR A 277 -9.33 11.01 -9.88
N ARG A 278 -10.66 10.92 -9.73
CA ARG A 278 -11.29 10.49 -8.46
C ARG A 278 -11.02 9.02 -8.21
N LEU A 279 -11.11 8.19 -9.26
CA LEU A 279 -10.77 6.77 -9.20
C LEU A 279 -9.31 6.56 -8.77
N ALA A 280 -8.37 7.27 -9.40
CA ALA A 280 -6.96 7.22 -9.05
C ALA A 280 -6.72 7.71 -7.61
N ALA A 281 -7.32 8.82 -7.19
CA ALA A 281 -7.19 9.30 -5.81
C ALA A 281 -7.74 8.29 -4.79
N HIS A 282 -8.88 7.65 -5.09
CA HIS A 282 -9.52 6.66 -4.23
C HIS A 282 -8.68 5.38 -4.11
N LEU A 283 -8.19 4.85 -5.22
CA LEU A 283 -7.29 3.68 -5.23
C LEU A 283 -5.95 3.99 -4.56
N GLY A 284 -5.35 5.13 -4.89
CA GLY A 284 -4.05 5.55 -4.36
C GLY A 284 -4.08 5.76 -2.85
N SER A 285 -5.12 6.40 -2.32
CA SER A 285 -5.29 6.53 -0.86
C SER A 285 -5.49 5.17 -0.18
N ALA A 286 -6.22 4.23 -0.79
CA ALA A 286 -6.33 2.86 -0.29
C ALA A 286 -4.97 2.15 -0.28
N PHE A 287 -4.15 2.32 -1.31
CA PHE A 287 -2.79 1.75 -1.37
C PHE A 287 -1.87 2.36 -0.31
N VAL A 288 -1.99 3.66 -0.02
CA VAL A 288 -1.23 4.32 1.05
C VAL A 288 -1.63 3.77 2.42
N ILE A 289 -2.94 3.63 2.70
CA ILE A 289 -3.45 3.04 3.95
C ILE A 289 -2.96 1.60 4.09
N TYR A 290 -3.12 0.79 3.03
CA TYR A 290 -2.64 -0.58 2.98
C TYR A 290 -1.13 -0.67 3.27
N SER A 291 -0.33 0.14 2.59
CA SER A 291 1.12 0.15 2.71
C SER A 291 1.56 0.56 4.12
N ALA A 292 0.87 1.53 4.74
CA ALA A 292 1.14 1.96 6.10
C ALA A 292 0.82 0.85 7.13
N LEU A 293 -0.33 0.17 6.99
CA LEU A 293 -0.70 -0.96 7.84
C LEU A 293 0.29 -2.12 7.71
N LEU A 294 0.64 -2.48 6.47
CA LEU A 294 1.61 -3.52 6.18
C LEU A 294 2.98 -3.17 6.78
N TRP A 295 3.46 -1.94 6.56
CA TRP A 295 4.75 -1.49 7.07
C TRP A 295 4.82 -1.55 8.59
N ILE A 296 3.84 -0.98 9.30
CA ILE A 296 3.81 -0.98 10.77
C ILE A 296 3.65 -2.41 11.30
N GLY A 297 2.82 -3.23 10.66
CA GLY A 297 2.67 -4.64 11.00
C GLY A 297 3.99 -5.42 10.88
N LEU A 298 4.76 -5.19 9.81
CA LEU A 298 6.08 -5.81 9.60
C LEU A 298 7.12 -5.32 10.62
N ASP A 299 7.15 -4.02 10.93
CA ASP A 299 8.05 -3.42 11.93
C ASP A 299 7.80 -4.07 13.31
N LEU A 300 6.53 -4.29 13.69
CA LEU A 300 6.16 -4.95 14.97
C LEU A 300 6.37 -6.47 14.96
N ALA A 301 6.17 -7.15 13.82
CA ALA A 301 6.31 -8.60 13.72
C ALA A 301 7.77 -9.08 13.77
N SER A 302 8.74 -8.22 13.43
CA SER A 302 10.14 -8.62 13.29
C SER A 302 11.09 -7.51 13.72
N PRO A 303 11.23 -7.25 15.04
CA PRO A 303 12.20 -6.30 15.55
C PRO A 303 13.61 -6.70 15.13
N ALA A 304 14.35 -5.75 14.55
CA ALA A 304 15.65 -5.99 13.94
C ALA A 304 16.73 -6.18 15.02
N LYS A 305 17.17 -7.43 15.25
CA LYS A 305 18.42 -7.71 15.96
C LYS A 305 19.28 -8.63 15.09
N LEU A 306 20.23 -8.05 14.37
CA LEU A 306 21.32 -8.81 13.77
C LEU A 306 22.40 -9.03 14.82
N THR A 307 22.91 -10.25 14.90
CA THR A 307 24.08 -10.55 15.74
C THR A 307 25.33 -9.83 15.19
N GLU A 308 26.28 -9.52 16.05
CA GLU A 308 27.51 -8.84 15.65
C GLU A 308 28.33 -9.68 14.64
N SER A 309 28.33 -11.00 14.81
CA SER A 309 28.91 -11.96 13.86
C SER A 309 28.26 -11.92 12.47
N ALA A 310 26.96 -11.63 12.38
CA ALA A 310 26.28 -11.45 11.11
C ALA A 310 26.69 -10.12 10.46
N ARG A 311 26.84 -9.04 11.24
CA ARG A 311 27.31 -7.73 10.73
C ARG A 311 28.70 -7.81 10.12
N GLN A 312 29.62 -8.54 10.76
CA GLN A 312 30.99 -8.65 10.29
C GLN A 312 31.07 -9.39 8.93
N ARG A 313 30.28 -10.46 8.74
CA ARG A 313 30.14 -11.17 7.45
C ARG A 313 29.50 -10.30 6.36
N LEU A 314 28.61 -9.39 6.73
CA LEU A 314 27.92 -8.48 5.81
C LEU A 314 28.87 -7.42 5.21
N SER A 315 29.97 -7.08 5.90
CA SER A 315 30.95 -6.08 5.44
C SER A 315 31.62 -6.43 4.10
N GLN A 316 31.78 -7.72 3.80
CA GLN A 316 32.34 -8.23 2.53
C GLN A 316 31.47 -7.94 1.30
N TYR A 317 30.18 -7.62 1.50
CA TYR A 317 29.21 -7.34 0.43
C TYR A 317 28.72 -5.87 0.46
N SER A 318 29.48 -4.98 1.08
CA SER A 318 29.10 -3.59 1.35
C SER A 318 28.62 -2.82 0.12
N HIS A 319 29.27 -2.98 -1.03
CA HIS A 319 28.91 -2.29 -2.27
C HIS A 319 27.54 -2.75 -2.81
N GLN A 320 27.29 -4.06 -2.88
CA GLN A 320 26.02 -4.62 -3.35
C GLN A 320 24.88 -4.26 -2.38
N LEU A 321 25.12 -4.32 -1.07
CA LEU A 321 24.13 -3.96 -0.05
C LEU A 321 23.79 -2.46 -0.11
N THR A 322 24.77 -1.60 -0.34
CA THR A 322 24.54 -0.16 -0.52
C THR A 322 23.68 0.11 -1.74
N ALA A 323 23.99 -0.52 -2.87
CA ALA A 323 23.18 -0.40 -4.08
C ALA A 323 21.75 -0.92 -3.85
N LEU A 324 21.57 -2.09 -3.23
CA LEU A 324 20.24 -2.61 -2.88
C LEU A 324 19.46 -1.66 -1.97
N ARG A 325 20.08 -1.07 -0.94
CA ARG A 325 19.41 -0.11 -0.05
C ARG A 325 18.94 1.14 -0.78
N ARG A 326 19.73 1.60 -1.75
CA ARG A 326 19.39 2.77 -2.56
C ARG A 326 18.28 2.47 -3.56
N PHE A 327 18.39 1.37 -4.31
CA PHE A 327 17.50 1.10 -5.43
C PHE A 327 16.19 0.40 -5.03
N THR A 328 16.16 -0.38 -3.94
CA THR A 328 14.92 -1.06 -3.51
C THR A 328 13.75 -0.09 -3.26
N PRO A 329 13.90 1.02 -2.49
CA PRO A 329 12.79 1.96 -2.32
C PRO A 329 12.44 2.70 -3.62
N ILE A 330 13.41 2.96 -4.50
CA ILE A 330 13.14 3.58 -5.82
C ILE A 330 12.28 2.66 -6.68
N THR A 331 12.62 1.37 -6.73
CA THR A 331 11.82 0.37 -7.45
C THR A 331 10.44 0.18 -6.83
N ALA A 332 10.32 0.20 -5.50
CA ALA A 332 9.02 0.13 -4.82
C ALA A 332 8.13 1.35 -5.17
N SER A 333 8.70 2.56 -5.20
CA SER A 333 8.00 3.76 -5.65
C SER A 333 7.58 3.67 -7.11
N LEU A 334 8.43 3.13 -7.98
CA LEU A 334 8.11 2.92 -9.38
C LEU A 334 6.95 1.91 -9.55
N ILE A 335 6.93 0.82 -8.78
CA ILE A 335 5.81 -0.14 -8.74
C ILE A 335 4.52 0.58 -8.35
N PHE A 336 4.56 1.43 -7.32
CA PHE A 336 3.40 2.22 -6.91
C PHE A 336 2.92 3.16 -8.03
N VAL A 337 3.83 3.90 -8.68
CA VAL A 337 3.49 4.80 -9.81
C VAL A 337 2.88 4.02 -10.98
N THR A 338 3.41 2.85 -11.32
CA THR A 338 2.86 1.98 -12.37
C THR A 338 1.46 1.46 -12.01
N ALA A 339 1.22 1.12 -10.74
CA ALA A 339 -0.12 0.77 -10.29
C ALA A 339 -1.09 1.96 -10.42
N MET A 340 -0.63 3.17 -10.09
CA MET A 340 -1.42 4.39 -10.24
C MET A 340 -1.75 4.72 -11.70
N SER A 341 -0.81 4.54 -12.64
CA SER A 341 -1.12 4.70 -14.07
C SER A 341 -2.17 3.71 -14.55
N GLY A 342 -2.21 2.50 -13.97
CA GLY A 342 -3.28 1.53 -14.23
C GLY A 342 -4.68 2.01 -13.82
N ALA A 343 -4.80 2.87 -12.79
CA ALA A 343 -6.07 3.48 -12.41
C ALA A 343 -6.59 4.46 -13.48
N PHE A 344 -5.69 5.17 -14.17
CA PHE A 344 -6.08 6.01 -15.31
C PHE A 344 -6.51 5.17 -16.51
N VAL A 345 -5.80 4.07 -16.79
CA VAL A 345 -6.20 3.11 -17.84
C VAL A 345 -7.59 2.56 -17.57
N ALA A 346 -7.88 2.16 -16.33
CA ALA A 346 -9.21 1.68 -15.94
C ALA A 346 -10.26 2.81 -15.93
N GLY A 347 -9.89 4.03 -15.56
CA GLY A 347 -10.82 5.17 -15.52
C GLY A 347 -11.26 5.66 -16.90
N LEU A 348 -10.37 5.56 -17.89
CA LEU A 348 -10.62 5.96 -19.28
C LEU A 348 -11.15 4.82 -20.16
N ASP A 349 -11.34 3.62 -19.59
CA ASP A 349 -11.60 2.38 -20.34
C ASP A 349 -10.54 2.09 -21.42
N ALA A 350 -9.34 2.63 -21.23
CA ALA A 350 -8.26 2.56 -22.17
C ALA A 350 -7.78 1.11 -22.37
N GLY A 351 -8.08 0.17 -21.48
CA GLY A 351 -7.78 -1.25 -21.71
C GLY A 351 -8.46 -1.87 -22.95
N LEU A 352 -9.44 -1.20 -23.55
CA LEU A 352 -10.20 -1.65 -24.71
C LEU A 352 -9.72 -1.07 -26.04
N VAL A 353 -8.67 -0.24 -26.04
CA VAL A 353 -8.04 0.29 -27.27
C VAL A 353 -6.74 -0.45 -27.57
N HIS A 354 -6.31 -0.50 -28.83
CA HIS A 354 -4.99 -1.03 -29.24
C HIS A 354 -4.60 -2.39 -28.62
N ASN A 355 -5.48 -3.40 -28.64
CA ASN A 355 -5.34 -4.71 -27.97
C ASN A 355 -4.31 -5.68 -28.61
N THR A 356 -3.15 -5.16 -29.02
CA THR A 356 -1.99 -5.93 -29.50
C THR A 356 -0.79 -5.71 -28.57
N PHE A 357 0.17 -6.63 -28.55
CA PHE A 357 1.41 -6.53 -27.78
C PHE A 357 2.55 -7.25 -28.53
N PRO A 358 3.79 -6.73 -28.54
CA PRO A 358 4.29 -5.53 -27.85
C PRO A 358 3.94 -4.22 -28.55
N THR A 359 3.62 -4.26 -29.85
CA THR A 359 3.24 -3.10 -30.65
C THR A 359 1.76 -2.72 -30.45
N MET A 360 1.43 -1.49 -30.78
CA MET A 360 0.09 -0.90 -30.79
C MET A 360 -0.34 -0.61 -32.24
N ASN A 361 -1.60 -0.22 -32.47
CA ASN A 361 -2.13 0.26 -33.75
C ASN A 361 -1.56 -0.45 -35.01
N ASN A 362 -1.86 -1.73 -35.21
CA ASN A 362 -1.42 -2.50 -36.38
C ASN A 362 0.11 -2.58 -36.58
N GLY A 363 0.91 -2.57 -35.50
CA GLY A 363 2.35 -2.83 -35.57
C GLY A 363 3.25 -1.64 -35.23
N GLN A 364 2.67 -0.49 -34.88
CA GLN A 364 3.41 0.70 -34.46
C GLN A 364 3.92 0.58 -33.01
N TRP A 365 5.15 0.99 -32.73
CA TRP A 365 5.66 1.06 -31.34
C TRP A 365 5.14 2.28 -30.59
N ILE A 366 4.97 3.39 -31.31
CA ILE A 366 4.39 4.65 -30.82
C ILE A 366 3.25 4.97 -31.79
N PRO A 367 1.98 4.92 -31.35
CA PRO A 367 0.85 5.26 -32.20
C PRO A 367 0.86 6.73 -32.64
N ASP A 368 0.37 7.01 -33.85
CA ASP A 368 0.26 8.39 -34.35
C ASP A 368 -0.87 9.19 -33.66
N ASP A 369 -1.85 8.50 -33.10
CA ASP A 369 -2.99 9.04 -32.35
C ASP A 369 -2.71 9.22 -30.84
N LEU A 370 -1.42 9.27 -30.47
CA LEU A 370 -0.99 9.40 -29.07
C LEU A 370 -1.35 10.76 -28.43
N ILE A 371 -1.51 11.82 -29.22
CA ILE A 371 -1.85 13.16 -28.71
C ILE A 371 -3.12 13.64 -29.42
N ASP A 372 -4.20 13.82 -28.67
CA ASP A 372 -5.37 14.56 -29.15
C ASP A 372 -5.08 16.07 -29.06
N PRO A 373 -5.01 16.78 -30.19
CA PRO A 373 -4.78 18.22 -30.20
C PRO A 373 -5.92 19.04 -29.57
N LYS A 374 -7.10 18.46 -29.39
CA LYS A 374 -8.26 19.10 -28.72
C LYS A 374 -8.10 19.16 -27.20
N ILE A 375 -7.29 18.26 -26.62
CA ILE A 375 -7.00 18.26 -25.19
C ILE A 375 -5.88 19.28 -24.92
N GLN A 376 -6.23 20.38 -24.25
CA GLN A 376 -5.31 21.46 -23.91
C GLN A 376 -5.33 21.76 -22.41
N PRO A 377 -4.16 21.98 -21.78
CA PRO A 377 -2.81 21.89 -22.34
C PRO A 377 -2.37 20.46 -22.70
N LYS A 378 -1.46 20.32 -23.68
CA LYS A 378 -1.02 19.02 -24.24
C LYS A 378 -0.67 17.93 -23.21
N TRP A 379 -0.09 18.29 -22.06
CA TRP A 379 0.31 17.32 -21.03
C TRP A 379 -0.89 16.58 -20.40
N LEU A 380 -2.10 17.13 -20.49
CA LEU A 380 -3.32 16.45 -20.02
C LEU A 380 -3.62 15.16 -20.80
N ASN A 381 -3.07 14.99 -22.01
CA ASN A 381 -3.21 13.73 -22.76
C ASN A 381 -2.73 12.52 -21.93
N MET A 382 -1.70 12.67 -21.09
CA MET A 382 -1.23 11.59 -20.20
C MET A 382 -2.30 11.08 -19.22
N PHE A 383 -3.31 11.90 -18.93
CA PHE A 383 -4.33 11.64 -17.90
C PHE A 383 -5.76 11.61 -18.43
N GLU A 384 -6.01 12.15 -19.62
CA GLU A 384 -7.34 12.34 -20.20
C GLU A 384 -7.51 11.67 -21.57
N HIS A 385 -6.41 11.34 -22.26
CA HIS A 385 -6.45 10.61 -23.53
C HIS A 385 -6.18 9.13 -23.30
N ASP A 386 -7.08 8.28 -23.81
CA ASP A 386 -7.06 6.84 -23.56
C ASP A 386 -5.82 6.15 -24.17
N VAL A 387 -5.48 6.47 -25.42
CA VAL A 387 -4.31 5.92 -26.12
C VAL A 387 -3.01 6.27 -25.39
N MET A 388 -2.85 7.53 -24.98
CA MET A 388 -1.67 7.98 -24.24
C MET A 388 -1.58 7.32 -22.87
N ALA A 389 -2.67 7.28 -22.10
CA ALA A 389 -2.69 6.64 -20.79
C ALA A 389 -2.33 5.16 -20.87
N GLN A 390 -2.80 4.46 -21.91
CA GLN A 390 -2.43 3.06 -22.14
C GLN A 390 -0.95 2.91 -22.50
N PHE A 391 -0.43 3.75 -23.41
CA PHE A 391 0.98 3.75 -23.79
C PHE A 391 1.89 4.02 -22.58
N ASP A 392 1.57 5.04 -21.78
CA ASP A 392 2.29 5.40 -20.56
C ASP A 392 2.31 4.23 -19.57
N HIS A 393 1.18 3.55 -19.38
CA HIS A 393 1.12 2.38 -18.51
C HIS A 393 1.99 1.22 -19.01
N ARG A 394 2.00 0.94 -20.33
CA ARG A 394 2.88 -0.09 -20.94
C ARG A 394 4.35 0.24 -20.75
N LEU A 395 4.72 1.51 -20.97
CA LEU A 395 6.08 2.01 -20.79
C LEU A 395 6.52 1.88 -19.32
N LEU A 396 5.70 2.38 -18.40
CA LEU A 396 5.94 2.27 -16.96
C LEU A 396 6.04 0.81 -16.49
N ALA A 397 5.16 -0.07 -16.98
CA ALA A 397 5.21 -1.50 -16.67
C ALA A 397 6.51 -2.15 -17.14
N THR A 398 6.96 -1.83 -18.36
CA THR A 398 8.20 -2.35 -18.92
C THR A 398 9.42 -1.86 -18.14
N THR A 399 9.49 -0.55 -17.85
CA THR A 399 10.57 0.04 -17.03
C THR A 399 10.57 -0.54 -15.60
N THR A 400 9.39 -0.75 -15.01
CA THR A 400 9.24 -1.37 -13.69
C THR A 400 9.74 -2.80 -13.71
N TYR A 401 9.36 -3.60 -14.70
CA TYR A 401 9.77 -4.99 -14.81
C TYR A 401 11.28 -5.12 -14.96
N VAL A 402 11.89 -4.35 -15.86
CA VAL A 402 13.35 -4.31 -16.02
C VAL A 402 14.04 -3.87 -14.71
N SER A 403 13.50 -2.88 -14.01
CA SER A 403 14.03 -2.43 -12.71
C SER A 403 13.97 -3.53 -11.65
N VAL A 404 12.86 -4.29 -11.57
CA VAL A 404 12.71 -5.42 -10.66
C VAL A 404 13.70 -6.54 -10.99
N LEU A 405 13.83 -6.91 -12.27
CA LEU A 405 14.79 -7.94 -12.68
C LEU A 405 16.23 -7.53 -12.39
N THR A 406 16.58 -6.26 -12.64
CA THR A 406 17.89 -5.70 -12.31
C THR A 406 18.17 -5.78 -10.81
N LEU A 407 17.17 -5.43 -9.99
CA LEU A 407 17.27 -5.49 -8.53
C LEU A 407 17.42 -6.94 -8.03
N ALA A 408 16.66 -7.89 -8.60
CA ALA A 408 16.77 -9.31 -8.28
C ALA A 408 18.11 -9.92 -8.70
N ALA A 409 18.66 -9.51 -9.84
CA ALA A 409 19.99 -9.91 -10.28
C ALA A 409 21.08 -9.37 -9.34
N LEU A 410 20.97 -8.11 -8.92
CA LEU A 410 21.87 -7.52 -7.92
C LEU A 410 21.80 -8.27 -6.58
N ALA A 411 20.59 -8.59 -6.11
CA ALA A 411 20.36 -9.38 -4.89
C ALA A 411 20.95 -10.79 -5.00
N SER A 412 20.86 -11.41 -6.17
CA SER A 412 21.42 -12.74 -6.44
C SER A 412 22.96 -12.73 -6.42
N ARG A 413 23.60 -11.70 -6.98
CA ARG A 413 25.05 -11.51 -6.93
C ARG A 413 25.55 -11.20 -5.51
N GLY A 414 24.75 -10.47 -4.73
CA GLY A 414 25.01 -10.15 -3.32
C GLY A 414 24.46 -11.18 -2.32
N ARG A 415 24.06 -12.39 -2.76
CA ARG A 415 23.28 -13.34 -1.93
C ARG A 415 23.94 -13.76 -0.62
N GLY A 416 25.27 -13.70 -0.55
CA GLY A 416 26.04 -14.01 0.66
C GLY A 416 25.83 -12.98 1.78
N GLY A 417 25.51 -11.74 1.41
CA GLY A 417 25.18 -10.64 2.32
C GLY A 417 23.68 -10.49 2.59
N LEU A 418 22.84 -11.44 2.20
CA LEU A 418 21.39 -11.36 2.44
C LEU A 418 20.92 -12.47 3.37
N THR A 419 20.01 -12.12 4.29
CA THR A 419 19.31 -13.11 5.11
C THR A 419 18.46 -14.03 4.23
N ARG A 420 18.12 -15.24 4.70
CA ARG A 420 17.22 -16.15 3.96
C ARG A 420 15.88 -15.47 3.63
N ARG A 421 15.36 -14.65 4.55
CA ARG A 421 14.11 -13.88 4.36
C ARG A 421 14.26 -12.82 3.28
N ALA A 422 15.34 -12.04 3.29
CA ALA A 422 15.62 -11.05 2.24
C ALA A 422 15.75 -11.72 0.86
N ARG A 423 16.48 -12.83 0.77
CA ARG A 423 16.59 -13.58 -0.50
C ARG A 423 15.24 -14.07 -1.01
N LEU A 424 14.41 -14.61 -0.11
CA LEU A 424 13.05 -15.02 -0.46
C LEU A 424 12.23 -13.83 -0.97
N ALA A 425 12.28 -12.69 -0.30
CA ALA A 425 11.56 -11.48 -0.71
C ALA A 425 11.96 -11.03 -2.13
N PHE A 426 13.25 -10.92 -2.45
CA PHE A 426 13.71 -10.52 -3.78
C PHE A 426 13.36 -11.55 -4.87
N ASN A 427 13.43 -12.85 -4.57
CA ASN A 427 13.00 -13.89 -5.51
C ASN A 427 11.48 -13.84 -5.75
N SER A 428 10.69 -13.67 -4.69
CA SER A 428 9.24 -13.48 -4.79
C SER A 428 8.90 -12.23 -5.59
N LEU A 429 9.68 -11.15 -5.45
CA LEU A 429 9.48 -9.92 -6.20
C LEU A 429 9.64 -10.15 -7.71
N ALA A 430 10.69 -10.85 -8.11
CA ALA A 430 10.92 -11.19 -9.51
C ALA A 430 9.80 -12.07 -10.09
N VAL A 431 9.43 -13.14 -9.37
CA VAL A 431 8.35 -14.05 -9.79
C VAL A 431 7.02 -13.31 -9.91
N MET A 432 6.63 -12.54 -8.89
CA MET A 432 5.36 -11.81 -8.91
C MET A 432 5.36 -10.73 -10.01
N ALA A 433 6.50 -10.09 -10.29
CA ALA A 433 6.58 -9.12 -11.39
C ALA A 433 6.38 -9.79 -12.76
N THR A 434 6.92 -10.99 -12.96
CA THR A 434 6.67 -11.78 -14.19
C THR A 434 5.21 -12.18 -14.30
N VAL A 435 4.59 -12.65 -13.21
CA VAL A 435 3.15 -12.96 -13.16
C VAL A 435 2.33 -11.70 -13.48
N GLN A 436 2.69 -10.56 -12.92
CA GLN A 436 1.98 -9.30 -13.12
C GLN A 436 2.00 -8.84 -14.57
N VAL A 437 3.18 -8.88 -15.22
CA VAL A 437 3.29 -8.55 -16.66
C VAL A 437 2.47 -9.54 -17.49
N GLY A 438 2.52 -10.83 -17.18
CA GLY A 438 1.70 -11.84 -17.84
C GLY A 438 0.19 -11.57 -17.71
N LEU A 439 -0.28 -11.23 -16.51
CA LEU A 439 -1.67 -10.84 -16.26
C LEU A 439 -2.06 -9.58 -17.04
N GLY A 440 -1.17 -8.59 -17.13
CA GLY A 440 -1.43 -7.34 -17.84
C GLY A 440 -1.57 -7.56 -19.35
N ILE A 441 -0.65 -8.33 -19.92
CA ILE A 441 -0.71 -8.74 -21.34
C ILE A 441 -1.97 -9.57 -21.60
N ALA A 442 -2.29 -10.55 -20.75
CA ALA A 442 -3.49 -11.36 -20.91
C ALA A 442 -4.77 -10.50 -20.85
N THR A 443 -4.86 -9.59 -19.89
CA THR A 443 -5.99 -8.65 -19.74
C THR A 443 -6.16 -7.80 -21.00
N LEU A 444 -5.06 -7.28 -21.54
CA LEU A 444 -5.06 -6.48 -22.77
C LEU A 444 -5.51 -7.30 -23.99
N LEU A 445 -4.91 -8.47 -24.24
CA LEU A 445 -5.19 -9.26 -25.44
C LEU A 445 -6.59 -9.87 -25.47
N THR A 446 -7.24 -9.97 -24.30
CA THR A 446 -8.58 -10.58 -24.16
C THR A 446 -9.68 -9.55 -23.90
N PHE A 447 -9.42 -8.26 -24.12
CA PHE A 447 -10.39 -7.17 -23.99
C PHE A 447 -10.96 -7.01 -22.57
N VAL A 448 -10.06 -7.05 -21.57
CA VAL A 448 -10.35 -6.79 -20.16
C VAL A 448 -11.48 -7.66 -19.57
N PRO A 449 -11.40 -9.00 -19.59
CA PRO A 449 -12.34 -9.84 -18.85
C PRO A 449 -12.26 -9.51 -17.36
N VAL A 450 -13.41 -9.43 -16.68
CA VAL A 450 -13.48 -9.02 -15.26
C VAL A 450 -12.54 -9.83 -14.36
N SER A 451 -12.45 -11.15 -14.58
CA SER A 451 -11.57 -12.03 -13.82
C SER A 451 -10.09 -11.70 -14.00
N LEU A 452 -9.64 -11.39 -15.22
CA LEU A 452 -8.26 -11.03 -15.50
C LEU A 452 -7.94 -9.61 -15.02
N GLY A 453 -8.84 -8.65 -15.23
CA GLY A 453 -8.69 -7.29 -14.72
C GLY A 453 -8.60 -7.26 -13.19
N ALA A 454 -9.48 -7.98 -12.49
CA ALA A 454 -9.43 -8.11 -11.04
C ALA A 454 -8.18 -8.84 -10.55
N SER A 455 -7.75 -9.90 -11.26
CA SER A 455 -6.51 -10.61 -10.95
C SER A 455 -5.27 -9.74 -11.15
N HIS A 456 -5.23 -8.94 -12.22
CA HIS A 456 -4.16 -7.98 -12.47
C HIS A 456 -4.10 -6.90 -11.37
N GLN A 457 -5.24 -6.40 -10.91
CA GLN A 457 -5.28 -5.47 -9.79
C GLN A 457 -4.81 -6.11 -8.46
N ALA A 458 -5.26 -7.34 -8.17
CA ALA A 458 -4.80 -8.10 -7.00
C ALA A 458 -3.29 -8.40 -7.05
N GLY A 459 -2.79 -8.75 -8.24
CA GLY A 459 -1.37 -8.98 -8.49
C GLY A 459 -0.54 -7.71 -8.32
N SER A 460 -1.06 -6.54 -8.73
CA SER A 460 -0.40 -5.24 -8.54
C SER A 460 -0.19 -4.93 -7.06
N LEU A 461 -1.23 -5.12 -6.24
CA LEU A 461 -1.13 -4.94 -4.79
C LEU A 461 -0.17 -5.97 -4.16
N SER A 462 -0.20 -7.22 -4.61
CA SER A 462 0.70 -8.28 -4.16
C SER A 462 2.16 -7.94 -4.49
N LEU A 463 2.44 -7.42 -5.68
CA LEU A 463 3.75 -6.97 -6.10
C LEU A 463 4.24 -5.80 -5.23
N LEU A 464 3.38 -4.81 -4.96
CA LEU A 464 3.69 -3.71 -4.04
C LEU A 464 3.99 -4.20 -2.62
N SER A 465 3.23 -5.19 -2.14
CA SER A 465 3.41 -5.79 -0.81
C SER A 465 4.79 -6.45 -0.67
N ILE A 466 5.20 -7.21 -1.69
CA ILE A 466 6.52 -7.84 -1.72
C ILE A 466 7.62 -6.78 -1.84
N ALA A 467 7.41 -5.71 -2.62
CA ALA A 467 8.37 -4.61 -2.72
C ALA A 467 8.57 -3.91 -1.37
N ILE A 468 7.50 -3.65 -0.64
CA ILE A 468 7.54 -3.13 0.74
C ILE A 468 8.30 -4.09 1.66
N TRP A 469 8.06 -5.40 1.54
CA TRP A 469 8.81 -6.40 2.29
C TRP A 469 10.32 -6.36 1.98
N CYS A 470 10.71 -6.22 0.71
CA CYS A 470 12.11 -6.04 0.31
C CYS A 470 12.72 -4.79 0.97
N VAL A 471 12.04 -3.64 0.90
CA VAL A 471 12.51 -2.39 1.54
C VAL A 471 12.70 -2.60 3.04
N HIS A 472 11.74 -3.27 3.69
CA HIS A 472 11.79 -3.56 5.11
C HIS A 472 12.97 -4.47 5.48
N GLU A 473 13.27 -5.50 4.69
CA GLU A 473 14.44 -6.35 4.93
C GLU A 473 15.75 -5.57 4.75
N MET A 474 15.83 -4.64 3.79
CA MET A 474 17.01 -3.81 3.57
C MET A 474 17.29 -2.84 4.72
N LYS A 475 16.24 -2.33 5.39
CA LYS A 475 16.34 -1.48 6.59
C LYS A 475 17.01 -2.21 7.77
N LYS A 476 16.92 -3.53 7.82
CA LYS A 476 17.49 -4.34 8.92
C LYS A 476 18.99 -4.58 8.77
N LEU A 477 19.55 -4.39 7.58
CA LEU A 477 20.97 -4.66 7.32
C LEU A 477 21.84 -3.47 7.80
N PRO A 478 23.05 -3.72 8.34
CA PRO A 478 23.92 -2.69 8.95
C PRO A 478 24.38 -1.69 7.90
N LYS A 479 24.26 -0.39 8.19
CA LYS A 479 24.56 0.69 7.23
C LYS A 479 25.94 0.57 6.62
#